data_AF-A0A200PSM0-F1
#
_entry.id   AF-A0A200PSM0-F1
#
_cell.length_a   1.000
_cell.length_b   1.000
_cell.length_c   1.000
_cell.angle_alpha   90.00
_cell.angle_beta   90.00
_cell.angle_gamma   90.00
#
_symmetry.space_group_name_H-M   'P 1'
#
loop_
_entity.id
_entity.type
_entity.pdbx_description
1 polymer ?
#
loop_
_entity_poly.entity_id
_entity_poly.type
_entity_poly.pdbx_seq_one_letter_code
_entity_poly.pdbx_strand_id
1 'polypeptide(L)'
;MDDKSDNVTRVRIFNGKKFSFWKSQMENYLYERDLHAPLRGVKKKGKLDDEEWFILDRKCVGMIYRCLTEEVYNNVDEISTTKDLMDTLERLHQKSSTSGETVSVHLRKFTIIQG
;
A
#
# COMPACT_ATOMS: atom_id res chain seq x y z
N MET A 1 12.56 -11.62 -33.15
CA MET A 1 11.62 -11.35 -32.04
C MET A 1 12.43 -11.47 -30.78
N ASP A 2 13.11 -10.39 -30.40
CA ASP A 2 13.84 -10.32 -29.15
C ASP A 2 12.89 -9.81 -28.09
N ASP A 3 12.40 -10.75 -27.28
CA ASP A 3 11.59 -10.51 -26.11
C ASP A 3 12.43 -9.83 -25.03
N LYS A 4 12.58 -8.51 -25.14
CA LYS A 4 12.95 -7.65 -24.01
C LYS A 4 11.69 -7.32 -23.22
N SER A 5 11.01 -8.34 -22.70
CA SER A 5 9.86 -8.17 -21.81
C SER A 5 10.34 -7.80 -20.40
N ASP A 6 10.08 -6.56 -20.01
CA ASP A 6 9.68 -6.14 -18.66
C ASP A 6 10.74 -5.82 -17.57
N ASN A 7 11.97 -5.43 -17.91
CA ASN A 7 12.97 -5.17 -16.86
C ASN A 7 13.06 -3.74 -16.27
N VAL A 8 12.10 -2.83 -16.48
CA VAL A 8 12.22 -1.43 -15.97
C VAL A 8 11.12 -0.94 -15.02
N THR A 9 9.95 -1.58 -14.90
CA THR A 9 8.83 -0.97 -14.10
C THR A 9 8.00 -1.97 -13.28
N ARG A 10 8.61 -2.99 -12.68
CA ARG A 10 7.88 -3.92 -11.79
C ARG A 10 8.19 -3.62 -10.33
N VAL A 11 7.22 -3.03 -9.63
CA VAL A 11 7.23 -3.05 -8.16
C VAL A 11 7.16 -4.51 -7.71
N ARG A 12 8.08 -4.90 -6.83
CA ARG A 12 8.08 -6.25 -6.28
C ARG A 12 6.83 -6.50 -5.43
N ILE A 13 6.40 -7.76 -5.36
CA ILE A 13 5.34 -8.17 -4.44
C ILE A 13 5.86 -8.04 -2.99
N PHE A 14 5.06 -7.44 -2.11
CA PHE A 14 5.34 -7.26 -0.69
C PHE A 14 4.83 -8.44 0.12
N ASN A 15 5.75 -9.04 0.87
CA ASN A 15 5.54 -10.21 1.73
C ASN A 15 5.81 -9.90 3.21
N GLY A 16 5.66 -8.64 3.63
CA GLY A 16 5.93 -8.22 5.01
C GLY A 16 7.39 -7.87 5.32
N LYS A 17 8.37 -8.22 4.47
CA LYS A 17 9.81 -7.97 4.74
C LYS A 17 10.36 -6.76 4.01
N LYS A 18 11.39 -6.11 4.59
CA LYS A 18 12.08 -4.94 4.01
C LYS A 18 11.09 -3.84 3.59
N PHE A 19 10.17 -3.46 4.49
CA PHE A 19 9.08 -2.55 4.18
C PHE A 19 9.58 -1.20 3.63
N SER A 20 10.59 -0.57 4.26
CA SER A 20 11.10 0.72 3.80
C SER A 20 11.58 0.71 2.34
N PHE A 21 12.22 -0.40 1.91
CA PHE A 21 12.64 -0.56 0.51
C PHE A 21 11.42 -0.72 -0.42
N TRP A 22 10.47 -1.57 -0.05
CA TRP A 22 9.26 -1.77 -0.85
C TRP A 22 8.42 -0.49 -0.94
N LYS A 23 8.24 0.23 0.18
CA LYS A 23 7.53 1.50 0.25
C LYS A 23 8.14 2.53 -0.71
N SER A 24 9.47 2.69 -0.70
CA SER A 24 10.15 3.60 -1.63
C SER A 24 9.94 3.21 -3.10
N GLN A 25 9.96 1.91 -3.43
CA GLN A 25 9.67 1.44 -4.80
C GLN A 25 8.22 1.69 -5.21
N MET A 26 7.26 1.42 -4.32
CA MET A 26 5.84 1.66 -4.58
C MET A 26 5.54 3.16 -4.73
N GLU A 27 6.09 4.01 -3.86
CA GLU A 27 5.92 5.46 -3.96
C GLU A 27 6.41 5.99 -5.31
N ASN A 28 7.65 5.64 -5.70
CA ASN A 28 8.20 6.04 -7.01
C ASN A 28 7.32 5.55 -8.17
N TYR A 29 6.85 4.30 -8.12
CA TYR A 29 5.98 3.75 -9.15
C TYR A 29 4.64 4.49 -9.28
N LEU A 30 4.07 4.94 -8.16
CA LEU A 30 2.85 5.77 -8.17
C LEU A 30 3.13 7.18 -8.70
N TYR A 31 4.32 7.74 -8.41
CA TYR A 31 4.75 9.03 -8.95
C TYR A 31 4.90 9.00 -10.47
N GLU A 32 5.54 7.96 -11.02
CA GLU A 32 5.70 7.76 -12.46
C GLU A 32 4.38 7.59 -13.23
N ARG A 33 3.27 7.40 -12.52
CA ARG A 33 1.92 7.15 -13.07
C ARG A 33 0.90 8.22 -12.71
N ASP A 34 1.35 9.31 -12.08
CA ASP A 34 0.47 10.37 -11.57
C ASP A 34 -0.60 9.87 -10.57
N LEU A 35 -0.35 8.73 -9.90
CA LEU A 35 -1.22 8.14 -8.88
C LEU A 35 -0.78 8.46 -7.44
N HIS A 36 0.17 9.36 -7.26
CA HIS A 36 0.80 9.63 -5.97
C HIS A 36 -0.02 10.55 -5.04
N ALA A 37 -0.94 11.36 -5.57
CA ALA A 37 -1.65 12.36 -4.78
C ALA A 37 -2.44 11.77 -3.57
N PRO A 38 -3.12 10.62 -3.69
CA PRO A 38 -3.82 9.99 -2.58
C PRO A 38 -2.93 9.52 -1.41
N LEU A 39 -1.61 9.34 -1.62
CA LEU A 39 -0.67 9.02 -0.54
C LEU A 39 -0.66 10.08 0.58
N ARG A 40 -1.07 11.32 0.28
CA ARG A 40 -1.16 12.41 1.25
C ARG A 40 -2.42 12.33 2.13
N GLY A 41 -3.44 11.58 1.73
CA GLY A 41 -4.72 11.48 2.43
C GLY A 41 -5.61 12.74 2.36
N VAL A 42 -5.16 13.81 1.71
CA VAL A 42 -5.90 15.08 1.65
C VAL A 42 -6.02 15.55 0.20
N LYS A 43 -7.26 15.72 -0.26
CA LYS A 43 -7.55 16.31 -1.58
C LYS A 43 -7.13 17.78 -1.61
N LYS A 44 -6.35 18.17 -2.61
CA LYS A 44 -5.99 19.58 -2.82
C LYS A 44 -7.20 20.35 -3.37
N LYS A 45 -7.61 21.41 -2.66
CA LYS A 45 -8.75 22.25 -3.06
C LYS A 45 -8.55 22.84 -4.47
N GLY A 46 -9.58 22.75 -5.30
CA GLY A 46 -9.61 23.33 -6.65
C GLY A 46 -8.77 22.60 -7.70
N LYS A 47 -8.30 21.38 -7.42
CA LYS A 47 -7.55 20.56 -8.39
C LYS A 47 -8.35 19.41 -9.00
N LEU A 48 -9.22 18.79 -8.20
CA LEU A 48 -10.09 17.68 -8.59
C LEU A 48 -11.43 17.87 -7.88
N ASP A 49 -12.51 17.46 -8.54
CA ASP A 49 -13.79 17.30 -7.86
C ASP A 49 -13.77 16.08 -6.90
N ASP A 50 -14.90 15.80 -6.24
CA ASP A 50 -14.98 14.69 -5.28
C ASP A 50 -14.98 13.31 -5.96
N GLU A 51 -15.58 13.19 -7.14
CA GLU A 51 -15.68 11.93 -7.89
C GLU A 51 -14.33 11.57 -8.52
N GLU A 52 -13.67 12.53 -9.16
CA GLU A 52 -12.32 12.39 -9.71
C GLU A 52 -11.32 11.98 -8.62
N TRP A 53 -11.42 12.59 -7.43
CA TRP A 53 -10.59 12.22 -6.28
C TRP A 53 -10.86 10.80 -5.81
N PHE A 54 -12.13 10.42 -5.67
CA PHE A 54 -12.51 9.07 -5.27
C PHE A 54 -11.98 8.02 -6.27
N ILE A 55 -12.11 8.27 -7.57
CA ILE A 55 -11.59 7.38 -8.61
C ILE A 55 -10.06 7.29 -8.53
N LEU A 56 -9.37 8.41 -8.33
CA LEU A 56 -7.91 8.44 -8.20
C LEU A 56 -7.43 7.65 -6.98
N ASP A 57 -8.08 7.85 -5.83
CA ASP A 57 -7.78 7.12 -4.60
C ASP A 57 -8.03 5.62 -4.78
N ARG A 58 -9.17 5.24 -5.37
CA ARG A 58 -9.50 3.83 -5.63
C ARG A 58 -8.50 3.15 -6.56
N LYS A 59 -8.02 3.86 -7.60
CA LYS A 59 -6.98 3.36 -8.51
C LYS A 59 -5.67 3.12 -7.77
N CYS A 60 -5.26 4.05 -6.91
CA CYS A 60 -4.04 3.95 -6.12
C CYS A 60 -4.11 2.76 -5.13
N VAL A 61 -5.23 2.63 -4.41
CA VAL A 61 -5.53 1.46 -3.57
C VAL A 61 -5.40 0.15 -4.35
N GLY A 62 -5.99 0.08 -5.55
CA GLY A 62 -5.91 -1.12 -6.41
C GLY A 62 -4.48 -1.46 -6.85
N MET A 63 -3.64 -0.45 -7.14
CA MET A 63 -2.24 -0.67 -7.48
C MET A 63 -1.44 -1.23 -6.31
N ILE A 64 -1.67 -0.71 -5.11
CA ILE A 64 -0.98 -1.18 -3.91
C ILE A 64 -1.38 -2.62 -3.61
N TYR A 65 -2.69 -2.94 -3.60
CA TYR A 65 -3.19 -4.29 -3.34
C TYR A 65 -2.61 -5.34 -4.29
N ARG A 66 -2.46 -5.01 -5.58
CA ARG A 66 -1.88 -5.91 -6.58
C ARG A 66 -0.41 -6.27 -6.30
N CYS A 67 0.26 -5.47 -5.49
CA CYS A 67 1.65 -5.66 -5.11
C CYS A 67 1.78 -6.25 -3.70
N LEU A 68 0.73 -6.85 -3.14
CA LEU A 68 0.76 -7.58 -1.87
C LEU A 68 0.68 -9.09 -2.12
N THR A 69 1.32 -9.88 -1.27
CA THR A 69 0.99 -11.30 -1.14
C THR A 69 -0.40 -11.46 -0.52
N GLU A 70 -1.06 -12.60 -0.77
CA GLU A 70 -2.36 -12.96 -0.16
C GLU A 70 -2.35 -12.83 1.38
N GLU A 71 -1.26 -13.28 2.03
CA GLU A 71 -1.08 -13.17 3.48
C GLU A 71 -1.15 -11.72 3.98
N VAL A 72 -0.43 -10.80 3.32
CA VAL A 72 -0.45 -9.38 3.68
C VAL A 72 -1.79 -8.74 3.34
N TYR A 73 -2.38 -9.09 2.19
CA TYR A 73 -3.70 -8.62 1.76
C TYR A 73 -4.77 -8.93 2.82
N ASN A 74 -4.80 -10.17 3.31
CA ASN A 74 -5.79 -10.61 4.31
C ASN A 74 -5.60 -9.94 5.69
N ASN A 75 -4.44 -9.33 5.95
CA ASN A 75 -4.16 -8.62 7.21
C ASN A 75 -4.53 -7.13 7.17
N VAL A 76 -4.92 -6.59 6.01
CA VAL A 76 -5.25 -5.17 5.81
C VAL A 76 -6.72 -4.96 5.39
N ASP A 77 -7.58 -5.96 5.58
CA ASP A 77 -8.98 -5.93 5.14
C ASP A 77 -9.76 -4.72 5.72
N GLU A 78 -10.81 -4.29 5.01
CA GLU A 78 -11.69 -3.14 5.32
C GLU A 78 -11.10 -1.72 5.15
N ILE A 79 -9.97 -1.56 4.46
CA ILE A 79 -9.38 -0.23 4.25
C ILE A 79 -10.00 0.54 3.08
N SER A 80 -10.41 1.78 3.34
CA SER A 80 -11.14 2.65 2.40
C SER A 80 -10.26 3.59 1.57
N THR A 81 -9.10 4.04 2.07
CA THR A 81 -8.25 5.03 1.40
C THR A 81 -6.80 4.58 1.22
N THR A 82 -6.09 5.19 0.26
CA THR A 82 -4.66 4.93 0.04
C THR A 82 -3.83 5.26 1.28
N LYS A 83 -4.16 6.35 1.99
CA LYS A 83 -3.44 6.78 3.18
C LYS A 83 -3.56 5.75 4.29
N ASP A 84 -4.80 5.31 4.56
CA ASP A 84 -5.08 4.31 5.60
C ASP A 84 -4.41 2.97 5.29
N LEU A 85 -4.31 2.61 3.99
CA LEU A 85 -3.64 1.40 3.53
C LEU A 85 -2.14 1.46 3.83
N MET A 86 -1.48 2.55 3.43
CA MET A 86 -0.05 2.74 3.69
C MET A 86 0.27 2.80 5.19
N ASP A 87 -0.55 3.50 5.97
CA ASP A 87 -0.38 3.58 7.43
C ASP A 87 -0.55 2.23 8.11
N THR A 88 -1.52 1.44 7.65
CA THR A 88 -1.74 0.09 8.20
C THR A 88 -0.56 -0.83 7.89
N LEU A 89 -0.07 -0.81 6.64
CA LEU A 89 1.11 -1.60 6.25
C LEU A 89 2.35 -1.20 7.08
N GLU A 90 2.53 0.08 7.35
CA GLU A 90 3.63 0.59 8.17
C GLU A 90 3.52 0.14 9.63
N ARG A 91 2.31 0.21 10.21
CA ARG A 91 2.03 -0.28 11.57
C ARG A 91 2.26 -1.79 11.70
N LEU A 92 1.84 -2.57 10.71
CA LEU A 92 2.05 -4.03 10.68
C LEU A 92 3.56 -4.36 10.65
N HIS A 93 4.34 -3.61 9.88
CA HIS A 93 5.80 -3.75 9.85
C HIS A 93 6.48 -3.36 11.17
N GLN A 94 6.06 -2.26 11.81
CA GLN A 94 6.63 -1.84 13.09
C GLN A 94 6.35 -2.87 14.19
N LYS A 95 5.12 -3.38 14.27
CA LYS A 95 4.73 -4.41 15.26
C LYS A 95 5.55 -5.70 15.14
N SER A 96 5.80 -6.15 13.92
CA SER A 96 6.60 -7.35 13.66
C SER A 96 8.09 -7.14 13.94
N SER A 97 8.59 -5.91 13.85
CA SER A 97 10.01 -5.59 14.12
C SER A 97 10.34 -5.50 15.61
N THR A 98 9.38 -5.06 16.45
CA THR A 98 9.60 -4.85 17.90
C THR A 98 9.51 -6.14 18.72
N SER A 99 8.85 -7.19 18.21
CA SER A 99 8.60 -8.42 18.98
C SER A 99 9.76 -9.44 18.98
N GLY A 100 10.80 -9.26 18.16
CA GLY A 100 11.98 -10.15 18.12
C GLY A 100 11.70 -11.60 17.67
N GLU A 101 10.43 -12.02 17.59
CA GLU A 101 10.01 -13.31 17.08
C GLU A 101 9.99 -13.28 15.55
N THR A 102 10.55 -14.31 14.92
CA THR A 102 10.26 -14.62 13.52
C THR A 102 8.75 -14.77 13.42
N VAL A 103 8.07 -13.76 12.88
CA VAL A 103 6.61 -13.75 12.81
C VAL A 103 6.16 -14.79 11.80
N SER A 104 5.93 -16.01 12.29
CA SER A 104 4.87 -16.85 11.75
C SER A 104 3.57 -16.10 12.01
N VAL A 105 3.11 -15.42 10.96
CA VAL A 105 1.81 -14.76 10.79
C VAL A 105 0.70 -15.49 11.55
N HIS A 106 0.48 -15.05 12.79
CA HIS A 106 -0.73 -15.29 13.55
C HIS A 106 -1.19 -13.93 14.07
N LEU A 107 -1.47 -13.02 13.14
CA LEU A 107 -1.97 -11.71 13.48
C LEU A 107 -3.48 -11.83 13.74
N ARG A 108 -3.80 -11.91 15.03
CA ARG A 108 -5.17 -11.85 15.55
C ARG A 108 -5.84 -10.56 15.10
N LYS A 109 -7.05 -10.72 14.56
CA LYS A 109 -8.04 -9.70 14.21
C LYS A 109 -8.02 -8.54 15.22
N PHE A 110 -7.76 -7.33 14.74
CA PHE A 110 -7.97 -6.13 15.55
C PHE A 110 -9.38 -5.60 15.29
N THR A 111 -10.26 -5.74 16.28
CA THR A 111 -11.43 -4.87 16.43
C THR A 111 -10.92 -3.49 16.80
N ILE A 112 -11.16 -2.49 15.94
CA ILE A 112 -10.97 -1.09 16.29
C ILE A 112 -12.12 -0.70 17.22
N ILE A 113 -11.81 -0.37 18.47
CA ILE A 113 -12.71 0.41 19.32
C ILE A 113 -12.39 1.87 19.05
N GLN A 114 -13.37 2.59 18.50
CA GLN A 114 -13.38 4.04 18.41
C GLN A 114 -13.48 4.64 19.82
N GLY A 115 -12.67 5.66 20.08
CA GLY A 115 -12.72 6.52 21.27
C GLY A 115 -12.08 7.85 20.93
#